data_AF-A0A2V2MXF8-F1
#
_entry.id   AF-A0A2V2MXF8-F1
#
_cell.length_a   1.000
_cell.length_b   1.000
_cell.length_c   1.000
_cell.angle_alpha   90.00
_cell.angle_beta   90.00
_cell.angle_gamma   90.00
#
_symmetry.space_group_name_H-M   'P 1'
#
loop_
_entity.id
_entity.type
_entity.pdbx_description
1 polymer ?
#
loop_
_entity_poly.entity_id
_entity_poly.type
_entity_poly.pdbx_seq_one_letter_code
_entity_poly.pdbx_strand_id
1 'polypeptide(L)' 'MNALLSFVKHEGLWIVPPPVLKNLPDPSDRPFYELAYHSKVPLITGNTRHFPDDIIVMTPAEFIKNQEFHS' A
#
# COMPACT_ATOMS: atom_id res chain seq x y z
N MET A 1 1.73 21.74 -14.10
CA MET A 1 1.14 20.44 -13.70
C MET A 1 2.23 19.62 -13.02
N ASN A 2 1.94 18.96 -11.89
CA ASN A 2 2.94 18.21 -11.13
C ASN A 2 3.25 16.87 -11.85
N ALA A 3 4.49 16.70 -12.31
CA ALA A 3 4.91 15.55 -13.13
C ALA A 3 4.71 14.19 -12.42
N LEU A 4 4.95 14.14 -11.11
CA LEU A 4 4.74 12.93 -10.30
C LEU A 4 3.25 12.56 -10.25
N LEU A 5 2.38 13.53 -10.03
CA LEU A 5 0.93 13.27 -10.01
C LEU A 5 0.42 12.82 -11.38
N SER A 6 0.94 13.39 -12.47
CA SER A 6 0.61 12.95 -13.83
C SER A 6 1.02 11.50 -14.06
N PHE A 7 2.22 11.12 -13.63
CA PHE A 7 2.71 9.75 -13.72
C PHE A 7 1.80 8.76 -12.98
N VAL A 8 1.46 9.06 -11.71
CA VAL A 8 0.55 8.19 -10.92
C VAL A 8 -0.82 8.03 -11.57
N LYS A 9 -1.35 9.09 -12.21
CA LYS A 9 -2.63 9.01 -12.92
C LYS A 9 -2.57 8.19 -14.21
N HIS A 10 -1.42 8.18 -14.88
CA HIS A 10 -1.24 7.48 -16.14
C HIS A 10 -0.90 6.00 -15.93
N GLU A 11 0.03 5.70 -15.01
CA GLU A 11 0.54 4.35 -14.75
C GLU A 11 -0.23 3.60 -13.66
N GLY A 12 -1.04 4.31 -12.85
CA GLY A 12 -1.77 3.71 -11.74
C GLY A 12 -2.93 2.85 -12.20
N LEU A 13 -3.16 1.73 -11.49
CA LEU A 13 -4.34 0.90 -11.67
C LEU A 13 -5.49 1.42 -10.79
N TRP A 14 -6.65 1.69 -11.40
CA TRP A 14 -7.86 2.06 -10.67
C TRP A 14 -8.54 0.81 -10.10
N ILE A 15 -8.45 0.61 -8.79
CA ILE A 15 -9.02 -0.54 -8.08
C ILE A 15 -9.95 -0.03 -6.98
N VAL A 16 -11.16 -0.59 -6.92
CA VAL A 16 -12.14 -0.34 -5.85
C VAL A 16 -12.30 -1.64 -5.06
N PRO A 17 -11.60 -1.81 -3.92
CA PRO A 17 -11.70 -3.02 -3.12
C PRO A 17 -13.05 -3.09 -2.37
N PRO A 18 -13.58 -4.29 -2.08
CA PRO A 18 -14.68 -4.45 -1.13
C PRO A 18 -14.31 -3.95 0.28
N PRO A 19 -15.28 -3.50 1.09
CA PRO A 19 -15.01 -3.09 2.45
C PRO A 19 -14.63 -4.29 3.33
N VAL A 20 -13.69 -4.09 4.25
CA VAL A 20 -13.29 -5.11 5.22
C VAL A 20 -13.70 -4.69 6.63
N LEU A 21 -14.45 -5.57 7.31
CA LEU A 21 -14.93 -5.34 8.66
C LEU A 21 -13.83 -5.65 9.69
N LYS A 22 -12.86 -4.74 9.77
CA LYS A 22 -11.72 -4.80 10.70
C LYS A 22 -11.54 -3.47 11.41
N ASN A 23 -11.20 -3.55 12.70
CA ASN A 23 -10.83 -2.40 13.50
C ASN A 23 -9.36 -2.09 13.24
N LEU A 24 -9.10 -0.91 12.67
CA LEU A 24 -7.76 -0.37 12.52
C LEU A 24 -7.51 0.67 13.62
N PRO A 25 -6.26 0.81 14.11
CA PRO A 25 -5.90 1.88 15.05
C PRO A 25 -6.23 3.28 14.52
N ASP A 26 -6.00 3.49 13.22
CA ASP A 26 -6.39 4.71 12.51
C ASP A 26 -7.45 4.37 11.44
N PRO A 27 -8.69 4.89 11.55
CA PRO A 27 -9.74 4.66 10.56
C PRO A 27 -9.40 5.17 9.15
N SER A 28 -8.51 6.16 9.02
CA SER A 28 -8.11 6.73 7.73
C SER A 28 -7.19 5.81 6.94
N ASP A 29 -6.60 4.79 7.58
CA ASP A 29 -5.76 3.78 6.93
C ASP A 29 -6.58 2.70 6.20
N ARG A 30 -7.90 2.67 6.38
CA ARG A 30 -8.81 1.66 5.81
C ARG A 30 -8.66 1.46 4.29
N PRO A 31 -8.73 2.48 3.42
CA PRO A 31 -8.61 2.27 1.98
C PRO A 31 -7.28 1.62 1.56
N PHE A 32 -6.18 1.89 2.27
CA PHE A 32 -4.89 1.27 2.00
C PHE A 32 -4.86 -0.20 2.43
N TYR A 33 -5.40 -0.48 3.62
CA TYR A 33 -5.53 -1.84 4.13
C TYR A 33 -6.41 -2.71 3.22
N GLU A 34 -7.59 -2.22 2.85
CA GLU A 34 -8.55 -2.95 2.01
C GLU A 34 -7.94 -3.28 0.64
N LEU A 35 -7.23 -2.33 0.04
CA LEU A 35 -6.55 -2.53 -1.24
C LEU A 35 -5.46 -3.60 -1.14
N ALA A 36 -4.57 -3.51 -0.14
CA ALA A 36 -3.50 -4.49 0.07
C ALA A 36 -4.06 -5.88 0.38
N TYR A 37 -5.10 -5.96 1.23
CA TYR A 37 -5.73 -7.20 1.64
C TYR A 37 -6.42 -7.94 0.48
N HIS A 38 -7.14 -7.22 -0.38
CA HIS A 38 -7.84 -7.81 -1.52
C HIS A 38 -6.94 -8.07 -2.72
N SER A 39 -6.02 -7.15 -3.04
CA SER A 39 -5.15 -7.27 -4.22
C SER A 39 -3.89 -8.09 -3.96
N LYS A 40 -3.62 -8.48 -2.71
CA LYS A 40 -2.42 -9.24 -2.30
C LYS A 40 -1.11 -8.56 -2.71
N VAL A 41 -1.09 -7.23 -2.67
CA VAL A 41 0.08 -6.41 -2.96
C VAL A 41 0.68 -5.87 -1.65
N PRO A 42 2.00 -5.63 -1.58
CA PRO A 42 2.61 -5.02 -0.42
C PRO A 42 2.16 -3.57 -0.24
N LEU A 43 1.87 -3.18 1.00
CA LEU A 43 1.66 -1.79 1.38
C LEU A 43 3.00 -1.17 1.78
N ILE A 44 3.45 -0.18 1.00
CA ILE A 44 4.70 0.54 1.25
C ILE A 44 4.40 1.81 2.04
N THR A 45 4.85 1.90 3.30
CA THR A 45 4.53 3.03 4.20
C THR A 45 5.55 3.18 5.33
N GLY A 46 5.70 4.40 5.87
CA GLY A 46 6.44 4.65 7.12
C GLY A 46 5.62 4.35 8.39
N ASN A 47 4.29 4.19 8.27
CA ASN A 47 3.38 3.98 9.39
C ASN A 47 3.12 2.49 9.65
N THR A 48 4.15 1.65 9.57
CA THR A 48 4.00 0.18 9.56
C THR A 48 3.20 -0.35 10.76
N ARG A 49 3.40 0.22 11.95
CA ARG A 49 2.71 -0.15 13.20
C ARG A 49 1.19 0.06 13.20
N HIS A 50 0.63 0.78 12.23
CA HIS A 50 -0.82 0.98 12.13
C HIS A 50 -1.52 -0.23 11.51
N PHE A 51 -0.77 -1.09 10.83
CA PHE A 51 -1.33 -2.17 10.03
C PHE A 51 -1.14 -3.53 10.73
N PRO A 52 -2.14 -4.42 10.63
CA PRO A 52 -2.05 -5.78 11.13
C PRO A 52 -1.16 -6.69 10.27
N ASP A 53 -0.71 -7.81 10.84
CA ASP A 53 0.24 -8.74 10.22
C ASP A 53 -0.37 -9.66 9.13
N ASP A 54 -1.64 -9.49 8.77
CA ASP A 54 -2.32 -10.29 7.73
C ASP A 54 -2.20 -9.71 6.31
N ILE A 55 -1.42 -8.63 6.18
CA ILE A 55 -0.97 -8.07 4.91
C ILE A 55 0.55 -7.87 4.93
N ILE A 56 1.17 -7.81 3.76
CA ILE A 56 2.59 -7.49 3.66
C ILE A 56 2.74 -5.97 3.79
N VAL A 57 3.47 -5.53 4.79
CA VAL A 57 3.76 -4.12 5.04
C VAL A 57 5.27 -3.93 5.10
N MET A 58 5.78 -2.95 4.36
CA MET A 58 7.20 -2.63 4.35
C MET A 58 7.44 -1.13 4.26
N THR A 59 8.58 -0.70 4.74
CA THR A 59 9.06 0.68 4.57
C THR A 59 9.55 0.91 3.13
N PRO A 60 9.56 2.15 2.64
CA PRO A 60 10.18 2.47 1.36
C PRO A 60 11.63 1.99 1.24
N ALA A 61 12.40 2.05 2.34
CA ALA A 61 13.79 1.59 2.36
C ALA A 61 13.91 0.07 2.17
N GLU A 62 13.04 -0.71 2.82
CA GLU A 62 12.97 -2.16 2.65
C GLU A 62 12.55 -2.53 1.22
N PHE A 63 11.57 -1.82 0.65
CA PHE A 63 11.14 -2.05 -0.73
C PHE A 63 12.28 -1.86 -1.73
N ILE A 64 13.03 -0.76 -1.63
CA ILE A 64 14.17 -0.47 -2.51
C ILE A 64 15.26 -1.54 -2.35
N LYS A 65 15.60 -1.90 -1.10
CA LYS A 65 16.60 -2.94 -0.83
C LYS A 65 16.21 -4.30 -1.43
N ASN A 66 14.91 -4.64 -1.42
CA ASN A 66 14.42 -5.90 -1.97
C ASN A 66 14.36 -5.91 -3.51
N GLN A 67 14.31 -4.74 -4.17
CA GLN A 67 14.35 -4.62 -5.64
C GLN A 67 15.73 -4.97 -6.22
N GLU A 68 16.81 -4.78 -5.45
CA GLU A 68 18.19 -5.04 -5.91
C GLU A 68 18.50 -6.54 -6.13
N PHE A 69 17.62 -7.47 -5.75
CA PHE A 69 17.80 -8.91 -5.94
C PHE A 69 17.11 -9.47 -7.20
N HIS A 70 16.46 -8.64 -8.02
CA HIS A 70 15.82 -9.06 -9.28
C HIS A 70 16.43 -8.36 -10.51
N SER A 71 17.64 -7.78 -10.36
CA SER A 71 18.46 -7.21 -11.43
C SER A 71 19.65 -8.11 -11.76
#